data_AF-A0A7C2VIM4-F1
#
_entry.id   AF-A0A7C2VIM4-F1
#
_cell.length_a   1.000
_cell.length_b   1.000
_cell.length_c   1.000
_cell.angle_alpha   90.00
_cell.angle_beta   90.00
_cell.angle_gamma   90.00
#
_symmetry.space_group_name_H-M   'P 1'
#
loop_
_entity.id
_entity.type
_entity.pdbx_description
1 polymer ?
#
loop_
_entity_poly.entity_id
_entity_poly.type
_entity_poly.pdbx_seq_one_letter_code
_entity_poly.pdbx_strand_id
1 'polypeptide(L)'
;MGECVPTAEAAAAAGRWVTVCGNLAEVTYRPGTAGQPTFLNFGRPYPNPTFVAVIWGEARPRFDPVPEARFRPGQRLCVSGQVEVYRGTPQVVITDPAQLRPC
;
A
#
# COMPACT_ATOMS: atom_id res chain seq x y z
N MET A 1 21.21 -5.84 -5.49
CA MET A 1 19.95 -6.32 -6.11
C MET A 1 18.92 -6.30 -5.00
N GLY A 2 18.07 -5.27 -4.94
CA GLY A 2 17.05 -5.18 -3.89
C GLY A 2 15.92 -6.12 -4.24
N GLU A 3 15.63 -7.09 -3.38
CA GLU A 3 14.64 -8.12 -3.62
C GLU A 3 13.23 -7.51 -3.47
N CYS A 4 12.60 -7.24 -4.60
CA CYS A 4 11.22 -6.80 -4.65
C CYS A 4 10.32 -8.03 -4.48
N VAL A 5 9.65 -8.13 -3.34
CA VAL A 5 8.71 -9.20 -3.02
C VAL A 5 7.42 -8.96 -3.80
N PRO A 6 6.89 -9.92 -4.57
CA PRO A 6 5.59 -9.74 -5.21
C PRO A 6 4.48 -9.70 -4.15
N THR A 7 3.38 -8.99 -4.42
CA THR A 7 2.25 -8.88 -3.48
C THR A 7 1.69 -10.23 -3.03
N ALA A 8 1.77 -11.27 -3.88
CA ALA A 8 1.36 -12.63 -3.54
C ALA A 8 2.23 -13.28 -2.43
N GLU A 9 3.50 -12.87 -2.32
CA GLU A 9 4.45 -13.40 -1.33
C GLU A 9 4.61 -12.47 -0.12
N ALA A 10 3.95 -11.30 -0.11
CA ALA A 10 4.05 -10.33 0.97
C ALA A 10 3.69 -10.96 2.34
N ALA A 11 2.71 -11.86 2.39
CA ALA A 11 2.34 -12.57 3.62
C ALA A 11 3.49 -13.40 4.22
N ALA A 12 4.38 -13.97 3.40
CA ALA A 12 5.55 -14.71 3.87
C ALA A 12 6.63 -13.78 4.45
N ALA A 13 6.60 -12.50 4.08
CA ALA A 13 7.50 -11.47 4.61
C ALA A 13 6.93 -10.72 5.83
N ALA A 14 5.84 -11.21 6.43
CA ALA A 14 5.24 -10.62 7.62
C ALA A 14 6.27 -10.41 8.75
N GLY A 15 6.23 -9.25 9.37
CA GLY A 15 7.17 -8.81 10.41
C GLY A 15 8.50 -8.26 9.89
N ARG A 16 8.79 -8.38 8.59
CA ARG A 16 10.05 -7.93 7.97
C ARG A 16 9.85 -6.63 7.20
N TRP A 17 10.91 -5.82 7.16
CA TRP A 17 10.97 -4.64 6.29
C TRP A 17 11.40 -5.07 4.89
N VAL A 18 10.47 -5.04 3.93
CA VAL A 18 10.70 -5.45 2.53
C VAL A 18 10.04 -4.47 1.57
N THR A 19 10.46 -4.53 0.30
CA THR A 19 9.80 -3.80 -0.78
C THR A 19 8.83 -4.73 -1.49
N VAL A 20 7.53 -4.47 -1.37
CA VAL A 20 6.47 -5.23 -2.01
C VAL A 20 6.04 -4.56 -3.31
N CYS A 21 6.15 -5.22 -4.45
CA CYS A 21 5.75 -4.68 -5.75
C CYS A 21 4.52 -5.39 -6.31
N GLY A 22 3.60 -4.62 -6.86
CA GLY A 22 2.40 -5.18 -7.49
C GLY A 22 1.58 -4.16 -8.28
N ASN A 23 0.55 -4.66 -8.93
CA ASN A 23 -0.40 -3.84 -9.66
C ASN A 23 -1.42 -3.24 -8.68
N LEU A 24 -1.55 -1.93 -8.69
CA LEU A 24 -2.56 -1.21 -7.96
C LEU A 24 -3.93 -1.48 -8.60
N ALA A 25 -4.86 -2.02 -7.83
CA ALA A 25 -6.21 -2.34 -8.29
C ALA A 25 -7.20 -1.23 -7.94
N GLU A 26 -7.04 -0.58 -6.79
CA GLU A 26 -7.97 0.44 -6.30
C GLU A 26 -7.28 1.37 -5.29
N VAL A 27 -7.68 2.65 -5.29
CA VAL A 27 -7.30 3.64 -4.27
C VAL A 27 -8.57 4.19 -3.66
N THR A 28 -8.68 4.19 -2.34
CA THR A 28 -9.89 4.63 -1.65
C THR A 28 -9.54 5.43 -0.40
N TYR A 29 -9.94 6.70 -0.37
CA TYR A 29 -9.87 7.51 0.83
C TYR A 29 -11.11 7.31 1.72
N ARG A 30 -10.90 7.09 3.02
CA ARG A 30 -11.96 6.89 4.03
C ARG A 30 -11.92 7.97 5.10
N PRO A 31 -12.43 9.19 4.83
CA PRO A 31 -12.47 10.27 5.80
C PRO A 31 -13.39 9.97 7.00
N GLY A 32 -14.39 9.10 6.84
CA GLY A 32 -15.30 8.70 7.92
C GLY A 32 -14.74 7.65 8.89
N THR A 33 -13.51 7.18 8.69
CA THR A 33 -12.84 6.21 9.57
C THR A 33 -11.85 6.93 10.48
N ALA A 34 -11.72 6.49 11.73
CA ALA A 34 -10.73 7.04 12.66
C ALA A 34 -9.33 7.01 12.04
N GLY A 35 -8.62 8.14 12.08
CA GLY A 35 -7.32 8.30 11.42
C GLY A 35 -7.38 8.61 9.92
N GLN A 36 -8.57 8.75 9.33
CA GLN A 36 -8.80 9.13 7.92
C GLN A 36 -7.87 8.42 6.92
N PRO A 37 -7.79 7.07 6.94
CA PRO A 37 -6.84 6.34 6.10
C PRO A 37 -7.19 6.38 4.62
N THR A 38 -6.17 6.33 3.78
CA THR A 38 -6.27 6.01 2.36
C THR A 38 -5.76 4.59 2.15
N PHE A 39 -6.60 3.75 1.56
CA PHE A 39 -6.27 2.36 1.23
C PHE A 39 -5.84 2.27 -0.24
N LEU A 40 -4.70 1.65 -0.49
CA LEU A 40 -4.22 1.28 -1.80
C LEU A 40 -4.27 -0.24 -1.89
N ASN A 41 -5.25 -0.77 -2.61
CA ASN A 41 -5.48 -2.20 -2.76
C ASN A 41 -4.71 -2.71 -3.97
N PHE A 42 -3.89 -3.73 -3.78
CA PHE A 42 -3.06 -4.32 -4.83
C PHE A 42 -3.54 -5.71 -5.24
N GLY A 43 -3.33 -6.04 -6.51
CA GLY A 43 -3.71 -7.30 -7.15
C GLY A 43 -5.20 -7.37 -7.44
N ARG A 44 -6.03 -7.18 -6.41
CA ARG A 44 -7.49 -7.21 -6.49
C ARG A 44 -8.08 -6.03 -5.71
N PRO A 45 -9.21 -5.47 -6.15
CA PRO A 45 -9.94 -4.47 -5.37
C PRO A 45 -10.58 -5.11 -4.12
N TYR A 46 -11.15 -4.28 -3.24
CA TYR A 46 -11.99 -4.74 -2.14
C TYR A 46 -13.10 -5.69 -2.64
N PRO A 47 -13.52 -6.75 -1.89
CA PRO A 47 -13.22 -7.05 -0.49
C PRO A 47 -11.99 -7.90 -0.20
N ASN A 48 -11.35 -8.50 -1.22
CA ASN A 48 -10.28 -9.47 -1.02
C ASN A 48 -8.99 -9.04 -1.76
N PRO A 49 -8.38 -7.91 -1.37
CA PRO A 49 -7.11 -7.47 -1.94
C PRO A 49 -5.99 -8.45 -1.58
N THR A 50 -5.03 -8.61 -2.48
CA THR A 50 -3.86 -9.48 -2.24
C THR A 50 -2.90 -8.82 -1.25
N PHE A 51 -2.82 -7.49 -1.29
CA PHE A 51 -1.99 -6.68 -0.43
C PHE A 51 -2.58 -5.28 -0.31
N VAL A 52 -2.42 -4.63 0.84
CA VAL A 52 -2.98 -3.31 1.11
C VAL A 52 -1.91 -2.34 1.62
N ALA A 53 -1.68 -1.22 0.95
CA ALA A 53 -0.90 -0.15 1.55
C ALA A 53 -1.85 0.87 2.20
N VAL A 54 -1.58 1.21 3.46
CA VAL A 54 -2.41 2.12 4.26
C VAL A 54 -1.65 3.41 4.48
N ILE A 55 -2.20 4.53 4.01
CA ILE A 55 -1.69 5.87 4.30
C ILE A 55 -2.61 6.50 5.34
N TRP A 56 -2.12 6.70 6.56
CA TRP A 56 -2.90 7.41 7.58
C TRP A 56 -3.09 8.89 7.22
N GLY A 57 -4.20 9.48 7.67
CA GLY A 57 -4.54 10.88 7.42
C GLY A 57 -3.47 11.86 7.88
N GLU A 58 -2.70 11.52 8.91
CA GLU A 58 -1.55 12.30 9.40
C GLU A 58 -0.39 12.33 8.39
N ALA A 59 -0.21 11.26 7.61
CA ALA A 59 0.82 11.18 6.56
C ALA A 59 0.31 11.69 5.21
N ARG A 60 -1.02 11.66 4.96
CA ARG A 60 -1.67 12.15 3.74
C ARG A 60 -1.21 13.54 3.27
N PRO A 61 -1.05 14.58 4.12
CA PRO A 61 -0.59 15.90 3.67
C PRO A 61 0.85 15.92 3.12
N ARG A 62 1.65 14.87 3.35
CA ARG A 62 2.99 14.73 2.74
C ARG A 62 2.93 14.28 1.28
N PHE A 63 1.76 13.83 0.81
CA PHE A 63 1.54 13.40 -0.57
C PHE A 63 1.04 14.55 -1.41
N ASP A 64 1.94 15.13 -2.20
CA ASP A 64 1.62 16.12 -3.23
C ASP A 64 1.94 15.58 -4.64
N PRO A 65 0.98 15.47 -5.56
CA PRO A 65 -0.47 15.58 -5.34
C PRO A 65 -1.02 14.42 -4.47
N VAL A 66 -2.27 14.55 -3.98
CA VAL A 66 -2.91 13.54 -3.11
C VAL A 66 -2.83 12.12 -3.68
N PRO A 67 -2.80 11.06 -2.85
CA PRO A 67 -2.54 9.69 -3.32
C PRO A 67 -3.52 9.23 -4.42
N GLU A 68 -4.80 9.62 -4.30
CA GLU A 68 -5.84 9.30 -5.28
C GLU A 68 -5.62 9.98 -6.64
N ALA A 69 -4.94 11.13 -6.67
CA ALA A 69 -4.55 11.83 -7.88
C ALA A 69 -3.22 11.30 -8.44
N ARG A 70 -2.29 10.96 -7.55
CA ARG A 70 -0.93 10.49 -7.88
C ARG A 70 -0.91 9.07 -8.42
N PHE A 71 -1.74 8.18 -7.88
CA PHE A 71 -1.76 6.76 -8.22
C PHE A 71 -3.06 6.39 -8.92
N ARG A 72 -2.94 5.57 -9.98
CA ARG A 72 -4.06 5.12 -10.80
C ARG A 72 -4.16 3.60 -10.76
N PRO A 73 -5.38 3.04 -10.72
CA PRO A 73 -5.57 1.61 -10.90
C PRO A 73 -4.98 1.15 -12.24
N GLY A 74 -4.35 -0.02 -12.25
CA GLY A 74 -3.58 -0.56 -13.37
C GLY A 74 -2.08 -0.27 -13.30
N GLN A 75 -1.64 0.74 -12.52
CA GLN A 75 -0.21 1.04 -12.38
C GLN A 75 0.50 -0.01 -11.55
N ARG A 76 1.74 -0.35 -11.93
CA ARG A 76 2.64 -1.15 -11.10
C ARG A 76 3.39 -0.23 -10.15
N LEU A 77 3.26 -0.45 -8.84
CA LEU A 77 3.94 0.31 -7.80
C LEU A 77 4.65 -0.63 -6.83
N CYS A 78 5.71 -0.12 -6.23
CA CYS A 78 6.48 -0.76 -5.18
C CYS A 78 6.32 0.00 -3.87
N VAL A 79 6.07 -0.76 -2.81
CA VAL A 79 5.72 -0.30 -1.48
C VAL A 79 6.80 -0.82 -0.54
N SER A 80 7.62 0.06 0.01
CA SER A 80 8.68 -0.34 0.95
C SER A 80 8.24 -0.06 2.37
N GLY A 81 8.29 -1.07 3.24
CA GLY A 81 7.94 -0.91 4.64
C GLY A 81 7.88 -2.23 5.38
N GLN A 82 7.49 -2.15 6.64
CA GLN A 82 7.24 -3.34 7.43
C GLN A 82 5.91 -3.98 7.00
N VAL A 83 5.96 -5.25 6.60
CA VAL A 83 4.74 -5.98 6.25
C VAL A 83 4.08 -6.48 7.53
N GLU A 84 2.84 -6.10 7.73
CA GLU A 84 1.99 -6.54 8.82
C GLU A 84 0.84 -7.37 8.26
N VAL A 85 0.36 -8.40 8.96
CA VAL A 85 -0.79 -9.17 8.50
C VAL A 85 -1.98 -8.81 9.36
N TYR A 86 -3.00 -8.20 8.76
CA TYR A 86 -4.24 -7.85 9.42
C TYR A 86 -5.39 -8.67 8.86
N ARG A 87 -6.07 -9.44 9.72
CA ARG A 87 -7.19 -10.33 9.35
C ARG A 87 -6.87 -11.29 8.20
N GLY A 88 -5.62 -11.74 8.10
CA GLY A 88 -5.16 -12.65 7.05
C GLY A 88 -4.71 -11.97 5.75
N THR A 89 -4.80 -10.64 5.66
CA THR A 89 -4.31 -9.87 4.51
C THR A 89 -3.03 -9.13 4.87
N PRO A 90 -1.94 -9.26 4.08
CA PRO A 90 -0.74 -8.48 4.29
C PRO A 90 -0.97 -7.01 3.94
N GLN A 91 -0.49 -6.13 4.79
CA GLN A 91 -0.58 -4.69 4.65
C GLN A 91 0.73 -4.01 5.04
N VAL A 92 0.96 -2.80 4.53
CA VAL A 92 2.08 -1.94 4.93
C VAL A 92 1.57 -0.56 5.25
N VAL A 93 2.01 -0.01 6.38
CA VAL A 93 1.74 1.38 6.73
C VAL A 93 2.74 2.30 6.04
N ILE A 94 2.20 3.28 5.33
CA ILE A 94 2.97 4.29 4.60
C ILE A 94 2.90 5.60 5.37
N THR A 95 4.08 6.05 5.79
CA THR A 95 4.25 7.32 6.51
C THR A 95 4.98 8.36 5.68
N ASP A 96 5.71 7.91 4.66
CA ASP A 96 6.48 8.76 3.77
C ASP A 96 6.24 8.41 2.29
N PRO A 97 6.07 9.42 1.40
CA PRO A 97 5.93 9.17 -0.03
C PRO A 97 7.14 8.46 -0.65
N ALA A 98 8.34 8.55 -0.09
CA ALA A 98 9.52 7.84 -0.59
C ALA A 98 9.41 6.32 -0.46
N GLN A 99 8.54 5.82 0.43
CA GLN A 99 8.22 4.39 0.53
C GLN A 99 7.46 3.87 -0.70
N LEU A 100 6.76 4.75 -1.42
CA LEU A 100 5.99 4.42 -2.61
C LEU A 100 6.76 4.85 -3.86
N ARG A 101 7.17 3.87 -4.66
CA ARG A 101 7.94 4.12 -5.89
C ARG A 101 7.25 3.47 -7.08
N PRO A 102 7.09 4.17 -8.21
CA PRO A 102 6.78 3.50 -9.46
C PRO A 102 7.94 2.57 -9.82
N CYS A 103 7.60 1.40 -10.36
CA CYS A 103 8.57 0.50 -10.95
C CYS A 103 8.93 0.95 -12.36
#